data_AF-A0A9N8DI21-F1
#
_entry.id   AF-A0A9N8DI21-F1
#
_cell.length_a   1.000
_cell.length_b   1.000
_cell.length_c   1.000
_cell.angle_alpha   90.00
_cell.angle_beta   90.00
_cell.angle_gamma   90.00
#
_symmetry.space_group_name_H-M   'P 1'
#
loop_
_entity.id
_entity.type
_entity.pdbx_description
1 polymer ?
#
loop_
_entity_poly.entity_id
_entity_poly.type
_entity_poly.pdbx_seq_one_letter_code
_entity_poly.pdbx_strand_id
1 'polypeptide(L)'
;MLTRSKAKEGPPNEEAAAAPKSRKKQKVSRDDRAVAVALANLRKAPLPNKDQFAYELNFSQEYKSNSIGGHISRTVKGFAQAVASSKKKGPKFKRAKAKRKKTCAIPRPSFTKQACDHFLKMAAEGHPIFYSGTEERDCPRLPKNRKTIVCSAPKDLKVLEVDPEKGLHMPGVFTVVPQAAVQEVFWSKEHFSQFYSALDQLKDQSKNPSTPRGKTRIPILEDSEGTKYITVGTAPCRNKKGCNNQMRGLDLPENEAAYESISRLIRMTEAVAKGWIDYEALVALGVMKDLADVEGMPLHDGKKSKLCAAFAMGKNCYLNAHTDVDAFLSINMAIPKDLSDDVWKDGAILNYWCFPALGFCIPLRCRDILIFNPLESHCISSRCNDQRDEYNVTMYLKTAVVGGNDNSPGRLTTLAEKIQGNKDIQEAKEFEEKALEK
;
A
#
# COMPACT_ATOMS: atom_id res chain seq x y z
N MET A 1 -65.21 36.85 1.26
CA MET A 1 -63.91 36.13 1.22
C MET A 1 -63.11 36.67 0.06
N LEU A 2 -62.06 37.46 0.36
CA LEU A 2 -61.06 38.12 -0.50
C LEU A 2 -60.83 39.52 0.06
N THR A 3 -59.71 39.73 0.76
CA THR A 3 -59.23 41.07 1.13
C THR A 3 -58.01 41.41 0.27
N ARG A 4 -58.13 42.53 -0.45
CA ARG A 4 -57.07 43.23 -1.18
C ARG A 4 -56.55 44.38 -0.31
N SER A 5 -55.23 44.59 -0.27
CA SER A 5 -54.56 45.91 -0.17
C SER A 5 -53.10 45.72 -0.62
N LYS A 6 -52.73 46.16 -1.83
CA LYS A 6 -52.20 47.49 -2.24
C LYS A 6 -50.83 47.87 -1.64
N ALA A 7 -49.81 47.67 -2.50
CA ALA A 7 -48.79 48.62 -2.98
C ALA A 7 -47.80 49.31 -2.02
N LYS A 8 -46.50 49.20 -2.35
CA LYS A 8 -45.68 50.34 -2.83
C LYS A 8 -44.30 49.88 -3.33
N GLU A 9 -43.98 50.28 -4.57
CA GLU A 9 -42.63 50.31 -5.14
C GLU A 9 -41.91 51.62 -4.74
N GLY A 10 -40.58 51.57 -4.67
CA GLY A 10 -39.66 52.72 -4.57
C GLY A 10 -38.19 52.27 -4.53
N PRO A 11 -37.22 53.02 -5.10
CA PRO A 11 -36.19 52.47 -6.01
C PRO A 11 -34.74 52.48 -5.40
N PRO A 12 -33.66 52.19 -6.16
CA PRO A 12 -32.40 51.63 -5.67
C PRO A 12 -31.41 52.70 -5.18
N ASN A 13 -30.45 52.32 -4.34
CA ASN A 13 -29.27 53.14 -4.09
C ASN A 13 -27.98 52.31 -3.92
N GLU A 14 -27.08 52.60 -4.86
CA GLU A 14 -25.61 52.73 -4.85
C GLU A 14 -24.75 52.20 -3.69
N GLU A 15 -23.71 51.49 -4.13
CA GLU A 15 -22.32 51.44 -3.68
C GLU A 15 -21.94 51.99 -2.29
N ALA A 16 -21.42 51.10 -1.46
CA ALA A 16 -20.37 51.43 -0.50
C ALA A 16 -19.28 50.35 -0.53
N ALA A 17 -18.17 50.67 -1.18
CA ALA A 17 -16.93 49.91 -1.16
C ALA A 17 -16.34 49.88 0.26
N ALA A 18 -16.29 48.70 0.88
CA ALA A 18 -15.60 48.49 2.15
C ALA A 18 -14.20 47.88 1.91
N ALA A 19 -13.18 48.61 2.35
CA ALA A 19 -11.77 48.26 2.30
C ALA A 19 -11.43 46.92 2.99
N PRO A 20 -10.40 46.19 2.54
CA PRO A 20 -10.03 44.90 3.10
C PRO A 20 -9.39 45.05 4.49
N LYS A 21 -10.01 44.40 5.48
CA LYS A 21 -9.46 44.24 6.83
C LYS A 21 -8.13 43.48 6.78
N SER A 22 -7.16 44.00 7.52
CA SER A 22 -5.79 43.52 7.64
C SER A 22 -5.72 42.04 8.03
N ARG A 23 -5.04 41.23 7.19
CA ARG A 23 -4.67 39.84 7.46
C ARG A 23 -3.77 39.77 8.69
N LYS A 24 -4.28 39.25 9.81
CA LYS A 24 -3.44 38.78 10.92
C LYS A 24 -2.56 37.65 10.38
N LYS A 25 -1.24 37.88 10.34
CA LYS A 25 -0.24 36.85 10.02
C LYS A 25 -0.34 35.75 11.09
N GLN A 26 -0.88 34.59 10.70
CA GLN A 26 -0.85 33.38 11.51
C GLN A 26 0.62 32.99 11.73
N LYS A 27 1.06 32.92 12.98
CA LYS A 27 2.40 32.44 13.36
C LYS A 27 2.45 30.95 13.02
N VAL A 28 3.14 30.61 11.94
CA VAL A 28 3.50 29.23 11.58
C VAL A 28 4.31 28.65 12.73
N SER A 29 3.93 27.47 13.23
CA SER A 29 4.62 26.82 14.34
C SER A 29 6.06 26.46 13.94
N ARG A 30 6.97 26.31 14.91
CA ARG A 30 8.36 25.91 14.63
C ARG A 30 8.43 24.55 13.93
N ASP A 31 7.49 23.67 14.22
CA ASP A 31 7.41 22.31 13.68
C ASP A 31 6.92 22.30 12.22
N ASP A 32 5.95 23.16 11.88
CA ASP A 32 5.52 23.36 10.48
C ASP A 32 6.64 23.90 9.61
N ARG A 33 7.56 24.68 10.19
CA ARG A 33 8.74 25.21 9.50
C ARG A 33 9.79 24.13 9.27
N ALA A 34 10.00 23.21 10.21
CA ALA A 34 10.89 22.06 10.05
C ALA A 34 10.35 21.07 8.99
N VAL A 35 9.03 20.80 9.01
CA VAL A 35 8.34 20.00 7.99
C VAL A 35 8.40 20.68 6.62
N ALA A 36 8.21 22.00 6.55
CA ALA A 36 8.35 22.75 5.30
C ALA A 36 9.79 22.73 4.76
N VAL A 37 10.81 22.74 5.63
CA VAL A 37 12.23 22.64 5.23
C VAL A 37 12.58 21.23 4.76
N ALA A 38 12.17 20.18 5.48
CA ALA A 38 12.36 18.79 5.06
C ALA A 38 11.62 18.49 3.74
N LEU A 39 10.37 18.96 3.61
CA LEU A 39 9.60 18.86 2.37
C LEU A 39 10.17 19.74 1.25
N ALA A 40 10.73 20.92 1.54
CA ALA A 40 11.37 21.75 0.52
C ALA A 40 12.67 21.12 -0.02
N ASN A 41 13.43 20.44 0.83
CA ASN A 41 14.61 19.66 0.43
C ASN A 41 14.19 18.45 -0.42
N LEU A 42 13.11 17.75 -0.05
CA LEU A 42 12.56 16.62 -0.82
C LEU A 42 11.83 17.04 -2.11
N ARG A 43 11.30 18.27 -2.18
CA ARG A 43 10.56 18.81 -3.35
C ARG A 43 11.46 19.28 -4.48
N LYS A 44 12.74 19.56 -4.19
CA LYS A 44 13.75 20.00 -5.19
C LYS A 44 14.57 18.86 -5.77
N ALA A 45 14.41 17.63 -5.27
CA ALA A 45 15.11 16.48 -5.82
C ALA A 45 14.45 16.04 -7.16
N PRO A 46 15.11 16.22 -8.32
CA PRO A 46 14.81 15.41 -9.50
C PRO A 46 14.98 13.91 -9.14
N LEU A 47 14.59 13.00 -10.04
CA LEU A 47 15.11 11.62 -9.93
C LEU A 47 16.63 11.73 -9.72
N PRO A 48 17.21 11.04 -8.72
CA PRO A 48 18.59 11.29 -8.35
C PRO A 48 19.47 11.10 -9.59
N ASN A 49 20.22 12.13 -9.96
CA ASN A 49 21.26 11.97 -10.96
C ASN A 49 22.34 11.03 -10.38
N LYS A 50 23.17 10.44 -11.25
CA LYS A 50 24.22 9.48 -10.86
C LYS A 50 25.17 10.02 -9.76
N ASP A 51 25.38 11.33 -9.70
CA ASP A 51 26.29 12.01 -8.77
C ASP A 51 25.65 12.33 -7.40
N GLN A 52 24.33 12.57 -7.38
CA GLN A 52 23.57 12.82 -6.14
C GLN A 52 23.38 11.53 -5.33
N PHE A 53 23.21 10.40 -6.02
CA PHE A 53 23.15 9.07 -5.39
C PHE A 53 24.48 8.72 -4.70
N ALA A 54 25.62 9.11 -5.29
CA ALA A 54 26.94 8.89 -4.70
C ALA A 54 27.19 9.72 -3.42
N TYR A 55 26.56 10.89 -3.28
CA TYR A 55 26.68 11.74 -2.09
C TYR A 55 25.75 11.28 -0.94
N GLU A 56 24.56 10.77 -1.25
CA GLU A 56 23.67 10.13 -0.26
C GLU A 56 24.17 8.72 0.16
N LEU A 57 24.93 8.03 -0.71
CA LEU A 57 25.64 6.78 -0.41
C LEU A 57 26.77 6.93 0.61
N ASN A 58 27.29 8.14 0.84
CA ASN A 58 28.29 8.37 1.89
C ASN A 58 27.69 8.36 3.31
N PHE A 59 26.36 8.38 3.45
CA PHE A 59 25.68 8.18 4.74
C PHE A 59 25.43 6.69 5.07
N SER A 60 25.80 5.75 4.19
CA SER A 60 25.44 4.32 4.32
C SER A 60 26.58 3.32 4.12
N GLN A 61 27.82 3.67 4.50
CA GLN A 61 28.95 2.74 4.38
C GLN A 61 28.78 1.42 5.18
N GLU A 62 27.82 1.32 6.10
CA GLU A 62 27.49 0.08 6.81
C GLU A 62 26.36 -0.78 6.20
N TYR A 63 25.62 -0.30 5.18
CA TYR A 63 24.33 -0.91 4.80
C TYR A 63 24.32 -1.72 3.49
N LYS A 64 25.50 -1.98 2.90
CA LYS A 64 25.64 -2.59 1.57
C LYS A 64 25.20 -4.06 1.44
N SER A 65 24.84 -4.77 2.51
CA SER A 65 24.64 -6.23 2.43
C SER A 65 23.21 -6.72 2.15
N ASN A 66 22.19 -5.84 2.05
CA ASN A 66 20.78 -6.24 2.13
C ASN A 66 19.85 -5.71 1.00
N SER A 67 20.33 -5.51 -0.23
CA SER A 67 19.45 -5.08 -1.35
C SER A 67 18.72 -6.26 -2.04
N ILE A 68 17.52 -6.01 -2.58
CA ILE A 68 16.67 -6.93 -3.38
C ILE A 68 17.29 -7.21 -4.79
N GLY A 69 18.56 -6.81 -5.01
CA GLY A 69 19.25 -6.83 -6.30
C GLY A 69 19.25 -8.21 -6.95
N GLY A 70 18.41 -8.38 -7.97
CA GLY A 70 18.33 -9.62 -8.76
C GLY A 70 16.92 -10.06 -9.17
N HIS A 71 15.85 -9.33 -8.82
CA HIS A 71 14.49 -9.85 -8.99
C HIS A 71 13.58 -9.14 -10.01
N ILE A 72 13.99 -8.03 -10.64
CA ILE A 72 13.17 -7.36 -11.67
C ILE A 72 13.10 -8.17 -12.96
N SER A 73 14.14 -8.93 -13.31
CA SER A 73 14.04 -9.94 -14.38
C SER A 73 12.88 -10.91 -14.13
N ARG A 74 12.55 -11.21 -12.85
CA ARG A 74 11.44 -12.10 -12.45
C ARG A 74 10.09 -11.38 -12.29
N THR A 75 10.05 -10.10 -11.91
CA THR A 75 8.80 -9.30 -11.88
C THR A 75 8.35 -8.91 -13.28
N VAL A 76 9.29 -8.56 -14.18
CA VAL A 76 9.02 -8.34 -15.61
C VAL A 76 8.74 -9.66 -16.34
N LYS A 77 9.42 -10.78 -16.00
CA LYS A 77 9.01 -12.12 -16.46
C LYS A 77 7.67 -12.55 -15.88
N GLY A 78 7.34 -12.17 -14.64
CA GLY A 78 6.04 -12.44 -14.00
C GLY A 78 4.91 -11.68 -14.69
N PHE A 79 5.18 -10.43 -15.05
CA PHE A 79 4.33 -9.59 -15.89
C PHE A 79 4.18 -10.19 -17.31
N ALA A 80 5.26 -10.57 -17.99
CA ALA A 80 5.22 -11.23 -19.29
C ALA A 80 4.52 -12.61 -19.25
N GLN A 81 4.71 -13.41 -18.19
CA GLN A 81 4.04 -14.70 -18.00
C GLN A 81 2.55 -14.55 -17.68
N ALA A 82 2.17 -13.54 -16.89
CA ALA A 82 0.77 -13.21 -16.64
C ALA A 82 0.06 -12.86 -17.95
N VAL A 83 0.72 -12.10 -18.84
CA VAL A 83 0.16 -11.70 -20.13
C VAL A 83 0.18 -12.84 -21.16
N ALA A 84 1.24 -13.64 -21.25
CA ALA A 84 1.34 -14.78 -22.15
C ALA A 84 0.31 -15.89 -21.83
N SER A 85 -0.08 -16.03 -20.56
CA SER A 85 -1.12 -16.99 -20.13
C SER A 85 -2.54 -16.64 -20.61
N SER A 86 -2.76 -15.43 -21.15
CA SER A 86 -4.03 -15.01 -21.75
C SER A 86 -4.25 -15.53 -23.18
N LYS A 87 -3.19 -16.02 -23.86
CA LYS A 87 -3.22 -16.39 -25.29
C LYS A 87 -3.71 -17.82 -25.63
N LYS A 88 -4.14 -18.65 -24.67
CA LYS A 88 -4.69 -19.99 -24.99
C LYS A 88 -6.09 -20.24 -24.40
N LYS A 89 -6.96 -20.71 -25.30
CA LYS A 89 -8.43 -20.83 -25.31
C LYS A 89 -9.02 -21.57 -24.07
N GLY A 90 -10.32 -21.39 -23.82
CA GLY A 90 -11.11 -21.93 -22.69
C GLY A 90 -11.13 -23.48 -22.56
N PRO A 91 -11.93 -24.12 -21.66
CA PRO A 91 -12.99 -23.61 -20.80
C PRO A 91 -12.54 -23.42 -19.33
N LYS A 92 -13.32 -22.61 -18.61
CA LYS A 92 -13.01 -21.89 -17.35
C LYS A 92 -12.63 -22.73 -16.11
N PHE A 93 -12.48 -24.05 -16.20
CA PHE A 93 -12.14 -24.91 -15.04
C PHE A 93 -10.68 -25.39 -14.99
N LYS A 94 -9.95 -25.45 -16.11
CA LYS A 94 -8.53 -25.87 -16.12
C LYS A 94 -7.54 -24.72 -15.84
N ARG A 95 -8.05 -23.47 -15.82
CA ARG A 95 -7.27 -22.22 -15.76
C ARG A 95 -6.61 -21.95 -14.39
N ALA A 96 -7.26 -22.32 -13.29
CA ALA A 96 -6.70 -22.14 -11.95
C ALA A 96 -5.53 -23.09 -11.64
N LYS A 97 -5.60 -24.32 -12.17
CA LYS A 97 -4.59 -25.37 -11.93
C LYS A 97 -3.27 -25.10 -12.66
N ALA A 98 -3.34 -24.55 -13.88
CA ALA A 98 -2.16 -24.17 -14.67
C ALA A 98 -1.46 -22.90 -14.16
N LYS A 99 -2.22 -21.95 -13.57
CA LYS A 99 -1.66 -20.75 -12.93
C LYS A 99 -0.87 -21.10 -11.66
N ARG A 100 -1.34 -22.09 -10.88
CA ARG A 100 -0.64 -22.65 -9.71
C ARG A 100 0.63 -23.43 -10.01
N LYS A 101 0.67 -24.20 -11.10
CA LYS A 101 1.87 -24.97 -11.46
C LYS A 101 3.08 -24.10 -11.86
N LYS A 102 2.86 -22.85 -12.26
CA LYS A 102 3.93 -21.93 -12.71
C LYS A 102 4.46 -21.02 -11.60
N THR A 103 3.68 -20.73 -10.55
CA THR A 103 4.17 -20.05 -9.34
C THR A 103 5.01 -20.95 -8.43
N CYS A 104 5.01 -22.28 -8.64
CA CYS A 104 5.87 -23.21 -7.90
C CYS A 104 7.31 -23.34 -8.46
N ALA A 105 7.70 -22.59 -9.48
CA ALA A 105 9.02 -22.71 -10.13
C ALA A 105 10.06 -21.66 -9.65
N ILE A 106 9.74 -20.88 -8.62
CA ILE A 106 10.72 -20.01 -7.95
C ILE A 106 11.43 -20.87 -6.88
N PRO A 107 12.77 -20.93 -6.86
CA PRO A 107 13.50 -21.59 -5.78
C PRO A 107 13.07 -20.97 -4.45
N ARG A 108 12.41 -21.76 -3.60
CA ARG A 108 11.94 -21.29 -2.30
C ARG A 108 13.06 -21.49 -1.29
N PRO A 109 13.37 -20.50 -0.43
CA PRO A 109 14.17 -20.77 0.74
C PRO A 109 13.50 -21.90 1.54
N SER A 110 14.27 -22.93 1.88
CA SER A 110 13.78 -24.17 2.47
C SER A 110 13.40 -23.95 3.93
N PHE A 111 12.26 -23.34 4.19
CA PHE A 111 11.65 -23.36 5.51
C PHE A 111 10.68 -24.55 5.59
N THR A 112 10.91 -25.40 6.60
CA THR A 112 10.21 -26.65 6.95
C THR A 112 9.19 -27.18 5.93
N LYS A 113 9.63 -28.17 5.14
CA LYS A 113 8.88 -28.85 4.06
C LYS A 113 7.46 -29.29 4.47
N GLN A 114 7.24 -29.65 5.73
CA GLN A 114 5.99 -30.19 6.24
C GLN A 114 4.84 -29.17 6.34
N ALA A 115 5.11 -27.92 6.74
CA ALA A 115 4.09 -26.87 6.79
C ALA A 115 3.68 -26.44 5.37
N CYS A 116 4.67 -26.22 4.50
CA CYS A 116 4.43 -25.84 3.10
C CYS A 116 3.54 -26.84 2.34
N ASP A 117 3.78 -28.15 2.49
CA ASP A 117 3.04 -29.18 1.73
C ASP A 117 1.56 -29.29 2.16
N HIS A 118 1.27 -29.15 3.46
CA HIS A 118 -0.10 -29.13 3.97
C HIS A 118 -0.87 -27.90 3.46
N PHE A 119 -0.26 -26.71 3.52
CA PHE A 119 -0.90 -25.48 3.05
C PHE A 119 -1.11 -25.44 1.53
N LEU A 120 -0.15 -25.95 0.75
CA LEU A 120 -0.29 -26.07 -0.71
C LEU A 120 -1.42 -27.04 -1.09
N LYS A 121 -1.58 -28.14 -0.33
CA LYS A 121 -2.68 -29.11 -0.52
C LYS A 121 -4.04 -28.51 -0.17
N MET A 122 -4.16 -27.82 0.96
CA MET A 122 -5.40 -27.16 1.36
C MET A 122 -5.80 -26.01 0.44
N ALA A 123 -4.83 -25.21 0.02
CA ALA A 123 -5.05 -24.21 -0.99
C ALA A 123 -5.56 -24.88 -2.29
N ALA A 124 -5.00 -26.04 -2.69
CA ALA A 124 -5.42 -26.83 -3.85
C ALA A 124 -6.92 -27.18 -3.85
N GLU A 125 -7.52 -27.36 -2.67
CA GLU A 125 -8.93 -27.69 -2.46
C GLU A 125 -9.87 -26.47 -2.52
N GLY A 126 -9.33 -25.24 -2.59
CA GLY A 126 -10.09 -24.01 -2.85
C GLY A 126 -10.76 -23.38 -1.63
N HIS A 127 -10.43 -23.86 -0.44
CA HIS A 127 -10.87 -23.30 0.83
C HIS A 127 -10.07 -22.02 1.15
N PRO A 128 -10.74 -20.89 1.52
CA PRO A 128 -10.03 -19.72 2.03
C PRO A 128 -9.33 -20.07 3.34
N ILE A 129 -8.09 -19.62 3.46
CA ILE A 129 -7.27 -19.77 4.67
C ILE A 129 -7.20 -18.40 5.33
N PHE A 130 -7.57 -18.32 6.60
CA PHE A 130 -7.44 -17.13 7.45
C PHE A 130 -6.48 -17.44 8.59
N TYR A 131 -5.85 -16.38 9.11
CA TYR A 131 -4.94 -16.48 10.25
C TYR A 131 -5.47 -15.62 11.39
N SER A 132 -5.54 -16.21 12.57
CA SER A 132 -5.71 -15.50 13.82
C SER A 132 -4.41 -14.81 14.20
N GLY A 133 -4.52 -13.59 14.73
CA GLY A 133 -3.41 -12.91 15.39
C GLY A 133 -3.07 -13.50 16.77
N THR A 134 -3.92 -14.38 17.30
CA THR A 134 -3.71 -15.03 18.60
C THR A 134 -3.20 -16.46 18.45
N GLU A 135 -2.85 -17.06 19.57
CA GLU A 135 -2.56 -18.48 19.69
C GLU A 135 -3.76 -19.40 19.43
N GLU A 136 -4.96 -18.84 19.39
CA GLU A 136 -6.19 -19.58 19.13
C GLU A 136 -6.43 -19.63 17.62
N ARG A 137 -6.87 -20.78 17.12
CA ARG A 137 -7.30 -20.93 15.72
C ARG A 137 -8.73 -20.46 15.52
N ASP A 138 -9.04 -19.27 16.02
CA ASP A 138 -10.32 -18.61 15.86
C ASP A 138 -10.16 -17.24 15.22
N CYS A 139 -11.03 -16.91 14.27
CA CYS A 139 -11.12 -15.56 13.75
C CYS A 139 -12.57 -15.10 13.82
N PRO A 140 -12.82 -13.91 14.38
CA PRO A 140 -14.17 -13.43 14.58
C PRO A 140 -14.88 -13.21 13.24
N ARG A 141 -16.10 -13.75 13.11
CA ARG A 141 -17.05 -13.44 12.01
C ARG A 141 -16.67 -13.96 10.64
N LEU A 142 -16.00 -15.11 10.63
CA LEU A 142 -15.82 -15.85 9.40
C LEU A 142 -17.17 -16.22 8.74
N PRO A 143 -17.21 -16.33 7.40
CA PRO A 143 -18.43 -16.71 6.69
C PRO A 143 -18.89 -18.13 7.05
N LYS A 144 -20.03 -18.27 7.75
CA LYS A 144 -20.60 -19.57 8.17
C LYS A 144 -20.90 -20.53 7.01
N ASN A 145 -21.18 -19.99 5.81
CA ASN A 145 -21.63 -20.76 4.65
C ASN A 145 -20.48 -21.27 3.75
N ARG A 146 -19.23 -21.15 4.20
CA ARG A 146 -18.07 -21.58 3.42
C ARG A 146 -17.16 -22.41 4.31
N LYS A 147 -16.71 -23.55 3.79
CA LYS A 147 -15.59 -24.28 4.40
C LYS A 147 -14.36 -23.36 4.36
N THR A 148 -14.04 -22.78 5.51
CA THR A 148 -12.87 -21.93 5.76
C THR A 148 -11.89 -22.69 6.63
N ILE A 149 -10.60 -22.43 6.43
CA ILE A 149 -9.54 -22.95 7.26
C ILE A 149 -9.06 -21.78 8.11
N VAL A 150 -8.93 -22.02 9.41
CA VAL A 150 -8.42 -21.05 10.37
C VAL A 150 -7.17 -21.61 10.98
N CYS A 151 -6.11 -20.84 10.90
CA CYS A 151 -4.82 -21.11 11.51
C CYS A 151 -4.52 -20.01 12.53
N SER A 152 -3.58 -20.26 13.43
CA SER A 152 -2.99 -19.26 14.30
C SER A 152 -1.67 -18.81 13.66
N ALA A 153 -1.51 -17.51 13.41
CA ALA A 153 -0.25 -16.99 12.89
C ALA A 153 0.94 -17.34 13.79
N PRO A 154 0.92 -17.11 15.12
CA PRO A 154 2.05 -17.40 15.98
C PRO A 154 2.32 -18.90 16.20
N LYS A 155 1.31 -19.80 16.04
CA LYS A 155 1.52 -21.26 16.21
C LYS A 155 1.81 -22.01 14.93
N ASP A 156 1.15 -21.64 13.83
CA ASP A 156 1.15 -22.42 12.59
C ASP A 156 2.15 -21.89 11.55
N LEU A 157 2.77 -20.73 11.81
CA LEU A 157 3.83 -20.14 10.99
C LEU A 157 5.06 -19.84 11.83
N LYS A 158 6.24 -19.87 11.20
CA LYS A 158 7.45 -19.35 11.82
C LYS A 158 7.35 -17.83 11.95
N VAL A 159 7.34 -17.31 13.18
CA VAL A 159 7.43 -15.87 13.41
C VAL A 159 8.85 -15.40 13.11
N LEU A 160 8.99 -14.44 12.21
CA LEU A 160 10.26 -13.76 11.93
C LEU A 160 10.27 -12.45 12.71
N GLU A 161 11.02 -12.43 13.81
CA GLU A 161 11.20 -11.20 14.57
C GLU A 161 11.95 -10.15 13.75
N VAL A 162 11.54 -8.89 13.95
CA VAL A 162 12.10 -7.73 13.27
C VAL A 162 13.03 -7.03 14.23
N ASP A 163 14.28 -6.84 13.83
CA ASP A 163 15.23 -6.00 14.56
C ASP A 163 14.84 -4.52 14.36
N PRO A 164 14.55 -3.74 15.41
CA PRO A 164 14.14 -2.34 15.25
C PRO A 164 15.21 -1.43 14.62
N GLU A 165 16.49 -1.78 14.74
CA GLU A 165 17.62 -0.99 14.22
C GLU A 165 18.01 -1.40 12.81
N LYS A 166 17.85 -2.69 12.48
CA LYS A 166 18.26 -3.26 11.18
C LYS A 166 17.10 -3.57 10.24
N GLY A 167 15.88 -3.59 10.75
CA GLY A 167 14.72 -4.09 10.03
C GLY A 167 14.79 -5.59 9.80
N LEU A 168 14.07 -6.06 8.79
CA LEU A 168 14.10 -7.45 8.37
C LEU A 168 13.97 -7.52 6.85
N HIS A 169 14.84 -8.28 6.20
CA HIS A 169 14.89 -8.34 4.74
C HIS A 169 14.87 -9.77 4.24
N MET A 170 14.03 -10.03 3.23
CA MET A 170 14.04 -11.26 2.46
C MET A 170 14.02 -10.92 0.97
N PRO A 171 15.14 -11.11 0.25
CA PRO A 171 15.27 -10.70 -1.14
C PRO A 171 14.15 -11.24 -2.03
N GLY A 172 13.53 -10.35 -2.80
CA GLY A 172 12.43 -10.68 -3.72
C GLY A 172 11.06 -10.95 -3.06
N VAL A 173 10.99 -10.98 -1.72
CA VAL A 173 9.74 -11.24 -0.98
C VAL A 173 9.31 -9.98 -0.23
N PHE A 174 10.13 -9.46 0.68
CA PHE A 174 9.78 -8.28 1.48
C PHE A 174 10.99 -7.59 2.11
N THR A 175 10.77 -6.35 2.52
CA THR A 175 11.62 -5.55 3.42
C THR A 175 10.72 -4.94 4.49
N VAL A 176 11.00 -5.21 5.76
CA VAL A 176 10.51 -4.41 6.89
C VAL A 176 11.58 -3.36 7.17
N VAL A 177 11.20 -2.09 7.03
CA VAL A 177 12.09 -0.97 7.27
C VAL A 177 12.44 -0.89 8.77
N PRO A 178 13.70 -0.63 9.16
CA PRO A 178 14.04 -0.38 10.55
C PRO A 178 13.27 0.79 11.12
N GLN A 179 12.83 0.65 12.36
CA GLN A 179 12.06 1.67 13.04
C GLN A 179 12.85 2.97 13.23
N ALA A 180 14.18 2.91 13.34
CA ALA A 180 15.02 4.10 13.41
C ALA A 180 14.84 5.01 12.17
N ALA A 181 14.90 4.43 10.96
CA ALA A 181 14.67 5.17 9.72
C ALA A 181 13.23 5.69 9.59
N VAL A 182 12.25 4.97 10.15
CA VAL A 182 10.86 5.44 10.20
C VAL A 182 10.74 6.63 11.16
N GLN A 183 11.36 6.58 12.34
CA GLN A 183 11.30 7.63 13.37
C GLN A 183 11.92 8.96 12.88
N GLU A 184 12.95 8.91 12.04
CA GLU A 184 13.53 10.10 11.41
C GLU A 184 12.55 10.85 10.50
N VAL A 185 11.47 10.22 10.06
CA VAL A 185 10.46 10.84 9.20
C VAL A 185 9.11 10.96 9.90
N PHE A 186 8.77 10.02 10.79
CA PHE A 186 7.53 9.96 11.56
C PHE A 186 7.77 10.47 12.98
N TRP A 187 7.47 11.76 13.17
CA TRP A 187 8.05 12.52 14.26
C TRP A 187 7.39 12.33 15.64
N SER A 188 6.16 11.81 15.75
CA SER A 188 5.50 11.76 17.07
C SER A 188 4.19 10.95 17.16
N LYS A 189 3.71 10.73 18.40
CA LYS A 189 2.39 10.15 18.69
C LYS A 189 1.26 11.01 18.10
N GLU A 190 1.42 12.34 18.12
CA GLU A 190 0.42 13.28 17.58
C GLU A 190 0.19 13.05 16.08
N HIS A 191 1.23 12.76 15.30
CA HIS A 191 1.08 12.44 13.87
C HIS A 191 0.26 11.17 13.67
N PHE A 192 0.54 10.10 14.42
CA PHE A 192 -0.24 8.87 14.35
C PHE A 192 -1.69 9.07 14.76
N SER A 193 -1.94 9.87 15.79
CA SER A 193 -3.30 10.25 16.18
C SER A 193 -4.02 11.00 15.07
N GLN A 194 -3.37 11.96 14.41
CA GLN A 194 -3.94 12.70 13.28
C GLN A 194 -4.23 11.78 12.09
N PHE A 195 -3.33 10.87 11.75
CA PHE A 195 -3.54 9.89 10.69
C PHE A 195 -4.71 8.97 11.01
N TYR A 196 -4.80 8.46 12.23
CA TYR A 196 -5.91 7.63 12.67
C TYR A 196 -7.25 8.38 12.54
N SER A 197 -7.33 9.62 13.06
CA SER A 197 -8.54 10.44 12.97
C SER A 197 -8.95 10.74 11.52
N ALA A 198 -7.99 11.01 10.63
CA ALA A 198 -8.26 11.24 9.22
C ALA A 198 -8.79 9.99 8.50
N LEU A 199 -8.26 8.81 8.83
CA LEU A 199 -8.76 7.53 8.33
C LEU A 199 -10.19 7.26 8.84
N ASP A 200 -10.48 7.59 10.09
CA ASP A 200 -11.83 7.44 10.66
C ASP A 200 -12.86 8.35 9.98
N GLN A 201 -12.50 9.62 9.74
CA GLN A 201 -13.33 10.56 8.99
C GLN A 201 -13.62 10.05 7.56
N LEU A 202 -12.60 9.56 6.85
CA LEU A 202 -12.77 8.95 5.54
C LEU A 202 -13.68 7.71 5.59
N LYS A 203 -13.59 6.90 6.65
CA LYS A 203 -14.46 5.73 6.86
C LYS A 203 -15.93 6.13 6.96
N ASP A 204 -16.23 7.10 7.82
CA ASP A 204 -17.59 7.50 8.11
C ASP A 204 -18.30 8.11 6.90
N GLN A 205 -17.55 8.85 6.09
CA GLN A 205 -18.09 9.56 4.93
C GLN A 205 -18.16 8.73 3.65
N SER A 206 -17.44 7.61 3.58
CA SER A 206 -17.51 6.72 2.42
C SER A 206 -18.93 6.14 2.31
N LYS A 207 -19.82 6.79 1.55
CA LYS A 207 -21.25 6.43 1.39
C LYS A 207 -21.47 5.05 0.75
N ASN A 208 -20.43 4.44 0.17
CA ASN A 208 -20.55 3.15 -0.47
C ASN A 208 -20.33 2.02 0.54
N PRO A 209 -21.21 1.00 0.60
CA PRO A 209 -20.90 -0.22 1.33
C PRO A 209 -19.64 -0.86 0.74
N SER A 210 -18.88 -1.59 1.56
CA SER A 210 -17.79 -2.44 1.06
C SER A 210 -18.38 -3.39 0.03
N THR A 211 -18.16 -3.12 -1.27
CA THR A 211 -18.67 -4.02 -2.31
C THR A 211 -18.02 -5.38 -2.10
N PRO A 212 -18.77 -6.50 -2.14
CA PRO A 212 -18.19 -7.83 -2.08
C PRO A 212 -17.04 -7.91 -3.07
N ARG A 213 -15.81 -8.01 -2.55
CA ARG A 213 -14.63 -8.32 -3.37
C ARG A 213 -14.88 -9.74 -3.90
N GLY A 214 -14.44 -10.04 -5.11
CA GLY A 214 -14.72 -11.33 -5.76
C GLY A 214 -14.37 -12.52 -4.86
N LYS A 215 -14.83 -13.73 -5.22
CA LYS A 215 -14.78 -14.95 -4.36
C LYS A 215 -13.37 -15.36 -3.83
N THR A 216 -12.31 -14.72 -4.30
CA THR A 216 -10.90 -15.00 -4.01
C THR A 216 -10.28 -14.12 -2.92
N ARG A 217 -10.76 -12.88 -2.72
CA ARG A 217 -10.27 -11.95 -1.70
C ARG A 217 -11.45 -11.52 -0.83
N ILE A 218 -11.42 -11.94 0.41
CA ILE A 218 -12.52 -11.84 1.36
C ILE A 218 -12.00 -11.01 2.53
N PRO A 219 -12.18 -9.68 2.50
CA PRO A 219 -11.94 -8.87 3.69
C PRO A 219 -13.00 -9.19 4.73
N ILE A 220 -12.56 -9.48 5.94
CA ILE A 220 -13.40 -9.58 7.13
C ILE A 220 -13.12 -8.35 7.99
N LEU A 221 -14.19 -7.80 8.55
CA LEU A 221 -14.17 -6.64 9.43
C LEU A 221 -14.66 -7.12 10.79
N GLU A 222 -13.79 -7.03 11.79
CA GLU A 222 -14.04 -7.61 13.11
C GLU A 222 -15.15 -6.89 13.87
N ASP A 223 -15.49 -5.64 13.53
CA ASP A 223 -16.49 -4.81 14.23
C ASP A 223 -17.85 -4.77 13.51
N SER A 224 -18.96 -4.76 14.27
CA SER A 224 -20.33 -5.16 13.81
C SER A 224 -21.00 -4.17 12.89
N GLU A 225 -20.62 -2.90 12.97
CA GLU A 225 -21.40 -1.84 12.36
C GLU A 225 -20.50 -0.77 11.77
N GLY A 226 -20.81 -0.34 10.55
CA GLY A 226 -20.20 0.83 9.92
C GLY A 226 -18.76 0.68 9.41
N THR A 227 -18.03 -0.37 9.80
CA THR A 227 -16.66 -0.60 9.30
C THR A 227 -16.68 -0.94 7.81
N LYS A 228 -15.76 -0.33 7.04
CA LYS A 228 -15.66 -0.50 5.59
C LYS A 228 -14.21 -0.74 5.19
N TYR A 229 -14.04 -1.67 4.25
CA TYR A 229 -12.80 -1.77 3.49
C TYR A 229 -12.83 -0.76 2.34
N ILE A 230 -11.99 0.27 2.42
CA ILE A 230 -12.02 1.43 1.52
C ILE A 230 -10.81 1.39 0.62
N THR A 231 -10.99 1.88 -0.60
CA THR A 231 -9.91 2.05 -1.57
C THR A 231 -10.06 3.42 -2.21
N VAL A 232 -8.98 4.19 -2.17
CA VAL A 232 -8.89 5.57 -2.66
C VAL A 232 -7.76 5.68 -3.69
N GLY A 233 -7.95 6.55 -4.68
CA GLY A 233 -6.97 6.83 -5.73
C GLY A 233 -7.36 6.24 -7.08
N THR A 234 -6.39 6.07 -7.96
CA THR A 234 -6.60 5.63 -9.34
C THR A 234 -7.04 4.16 -9.38
N ALA A 235 -8.16 3.92 -10.05
CA ALA A 235 -8.73 2.60 -10.24
C ALA A 235 -9.08 2.36 -11.72
N PRO A 236 -9.02 1.11 -12.20
CA PRO A 236 -9.47 0.79 -13.55
C PRO A 236 -10.98 1.03 -13.68
N CYS A 237 -11.41 1.56 -14.83
CA CYS A 237 -12.83 1.71 -15.14
C CYS A 237 -13.50 0.33 -15.25
N ARG A 238 -14.68 0.12 -14.64
CA ARG A 238 -15.32 -1.21 -14.66
C ARG A 238 -15.81 -1.63 -16.05
N ASN A 239 -16.33 -0.68 -16.82
CA ASN A 239 -17.10 -0.97 -18.05
C ASN A 239 -16.45 -0.37 -19.31
N LYS A 240 -15.24 0.17 -19.21
CA LYS A 240 -14.53 0.78 -20.35
C LYS A 240 -13.02 0.74 -20.16
N LYS A 241 -12.29 0.94 -21.26
CA LYS A 241 -10.86 1.23 -21.25
C LYS A 241 -10.60 2.52 -20.46
N GLY A 242 -9.46 2.58 -19.78
CA GLY A 242 -9.00 3.72 -19.00
C GLY A 242 -9.15 3.54 -17.49
N CYS A 243 -8.66 4.54 -16.76
CA CYS A 243 -8.65 4.61 -15.31
C CYS A 243 -9.42 5.84 -14.84
N ASN A 244 -9.93 5.81 -13.60
CA ASN A 244 -10.54 6.95 -12.93
C ASN A 244 -9.97 7.14 -11.53
N ASN A 245 -9.89 8.39 -11.08
CA ASN A 245 -9.54 8.69 -9.70
C ASN A 245 -10.78 8.54 -8.84
N GLN A 246 -10.73 7.62 -7.89
CA GLN A 246 -11.79 7.36 -6.91
C GLN A 246 -11.35 7.94 -5.57
N MET A 247 -11.60 9.23 -5.37
CA MET A 247 -11.20 9.91 -4.14
C MET A 247 -12.15 9.64 -2.96
N ARG A 248 -13.32 9.02 -3.21
CA ARG A 248 -14.29 8.58 -2.17
C ARG A 248 -14.79 9.71 -1.27
N GLY A 249 -14.81 10.95 -1.78
CA GLY A 249 -15.20 12.12 -1.01
C GLY A 249 -14.05 12.74 -0.23
N LEU A 250 -12.84 12.15 -0.24
CA LEU A 250 -11.67 12.73 0.40
C LEU A 250 -11.31 14.10 -0.18
N ASP A 251 -11.63 14.33 -1.46
CA ASP A 251 -11.40 15.57 -2.21
C ASP A 251 -12.47 16.65 -2.00
N LEU A 252 -13.44 16.43 -1.11
CA LEU A 252 -14.47 17.42 -0.78
C LEU A 252 -13.93 18.49 0.21
N PRO A 253 -14.41 19.74 0.15
CA PRO A 253 -13.93 20.83 1.03
C PRO A 253 -14.06 20.53 2.52
N GLU A 254 -15.12 19.86 2.95
CA GLU A 254 -15.31 19.45 4.35
C GLU A 254 -14.25 18.46 4.87
N ASN A 255 -13.44 17.89 3.96
CA ASN A 255 -12.42 16.89 4.23
C ASN A 255 -10.99 17.39 4.01
N GLU A 256 -10.80 18.68 3.84
CA GLU A 256 -9.50 19.30 3.57
C GLU A 256 -8.42 18.82 4.57
N ALA A 257 -8.70 18.89 5.87
CA ALA A 257 -7.78 18.47 6.91
C ALA A 257 -7.47 16.95 6.89
N ALA A 258 -8.47 16.11 6.60
CA ALA A 258 -8.27 14.66 6.47
C ALA A 258 -7.47 14.32 5.21
N TYR A 259 -7.73 15.02 4.10
CA TYR A 259 -7.00 14.84 2.85
C TYR A 259 -5.56 15.29 2.98
N GLU A 260 -5.30 16.40 3.66
CA GLU A 260 -3.96 16.85 4.00
C GLU A 260 -3.23 15.80 4.85
N SER A 261 -3.87 15.30 5.92
CA SER A 261 -3.29 14.30 6.82
C SER A 261 -2.98 12.98 6.11
N ILE A 262 -3.89 12.47 5.28
CA ILE A 262 -3.67 11.26 4.47
C ILE A 262 -2.59 11.49 3.41
N SER A 263 -2.56 12.66 2.77
CA SER A 263 -1.52 13.02 1.80
C SER A 263 -0.14 13.06 2.45
N ARG A 264 -0.08 13.55 3.70
CA ARG A 264 1.12 13.57 4.52
C ARG A 264 1.57 12.16 4.89
N LEU A 265 0.66 11.29 5.33
CA LEU A 265 0.93 9.87 5.58
C LEU A 265 1.55 9.20 4.35
N ILE A 266 0.94 9.37 3.17
CA ILE A 266 1.45 8.80 1.90
C ILE A 266 2.87 9.31 1.63
N ARG A 267 3.11 10.61 1.74
CA ARG A 267 4.44 11.19 1.48
C ARG A 267 5.52 10.70 2.42
N MET A 268 5.20 10.65 3.72
CA MET A 268 6.15 10.22 4.74
C MET A 268 6.49 8.74 4.53
N THR A 269 5.48 7.92 4.26
CA THR A 269 5.68 6.50 3.92
C THR A 269 6.54 6.34 2.66
N GLU A 270 6.27 7.10 1.60
CA GLU A 270 7.07 7.05 0.38
C GLU A 270 8.50 7.56 0.55
N ALA A 271 8.70 8.58 1.40
CA ALA A 271 10.01 9.15 1.66
C ALA A 271 10.90 8.10 2.33
N VAL A 272 10.37 7.42 3.34
CA VAL A 272 11.05 6.31 3.99
C VAL A 272 11.24 5.15 3.01
N ALA A 273 10.17 4.67 2.38
CA ALA A 273 10.21 3.46 1.56
C ALA A 273 11.21 3.55 0.40
N LYS A 274 11.43 4.74 -0.19
CA LYS A 274 12.42 4.91 -1.27
C LYS A 274 13.85 4.56 -0.86
N GLY A 275 14.22 4.77 0.41
CA GLY A 275 15.55 4.39 0.91
C GLY A 275 15.74 2.87 1.05
N TRP A 276 14.64 2.10 0.98
CA TRP A 276 14.60 0.67 1.25
C TRP A 276 14.06 -0.17 0.08
N ILE A 277 13.81 0.50 -1.05
CA ILE A 277 13.49 -0.12 -2.33
C ILE A 277 14.73 -0.01 -3.19
N ASP A 278 15.08 -1.11 -3.85
CA ASP A 278 16.18 -1.13 -4.81
C ASP A 278 16.11 0.01 -5.82
N TYR A 279 17.28 0.53 -6.15
CA TYR A 279 17.42 1.56 -7.15
C TYR A 279 16.93 1.07 -8.51
N GLU A 280 17.25 -0.17 -8.90
CA GLU A 280 16.73 -0.81 -10.12
C GLU A 280 15.19 -0.78 -10.15
N ALA A 281 14.55 -1.01 -8.99
CA ALA A 281 13.09 -1.06 -8.86
C ALA A 281 12.46 0.33 -8.97
N LEU A 282 13.08 1.34 -8.37
CA LEU A 282 12.64 2.73 -8.49
C LEU A 282 12.77 3.24 -9.94
N VAL A 283 13.87 2.92 -10.63
CA VAL A 283 14.05 3.27 -12.05
C VAL A 283 13.02 2.54 -12.92
N ALA A 284 12.83 1.25 -12.71
CA ALA A 284 11.83 0.46 -13.44
C ALA A 284 10.41 1.00 -13.24
N LEU A 285 10.06 1.45 -12.04
CA LEU A 285 8.78 2.11 -11.77
C LEU A 285 8.63 3.42 -12.55
N GLY A 286 9.67 4.25 -12.58
CA GLY A 286 9.68 5.51 -13.34
C GLY A 286 9.44 5.25 -14.84
N VAL A 287 10.26 4.39 -15.44
CA VAL A 287 10.14 3.96 -16.83
C VAL A 287 8.74 3.38 -17.12
N MET A 288 8.22 2.54 -16.23
CA MET A 288 6.88 1.97 -16.38
C MET A 288 5.80 3.04 -16.39
N LYS A 289 5.85 4.02 -15.49
CA LYS A 289 4.87 5.10 -15.41
C LYS A 289 4.93 5.98 -16.65
N ASP A 290 6.13 6.29 -17.14
CA ASP A 290 6.33 7.11 -18.34
C ASP A 290 5.83 6.40 -19.60
N LEU A 291 6.22 5.13 -19.80
CA LEU A 291 5.80 4.35 -20.97
C LEU A 291 4.29 4.04 -20.98
N ALA A 292 3.68 3.92 -19.81
CA ALA A 292 2.27 3.59 -19.65
C ALA A 292 1.37 4.83 -19.56
N ASP A 293 1.95 6.04 -19.46
CA ASP A 293 1.26 7.28 -19.15
C ASP A 293 0.39 7.16 -17.87
N VAL A 294 1.03 6.70 -16.79
CA VAL A 294 0.36 6.42 -15.51
C VAL A 294 0.83 7.39 -14.45
N GLU A 295 -0.13 8.14 -13.93
CA GLU A 295 0.13 9.06 -12.84
C GLU A 295 -0.07 8.39 -11.48
N GLY A 296 0.57 8.96 -10.46
CA GLY A 296 0.33 8.55 -9.07
C GLY A 296 -0.95 9.14 -8.50
N MET A 297 -1.27 8.73 -7.27
CA MET A 297 -2.44 9.20 -6.56
C MET A 297 -2.39 10.73 -6.39
N PRO A 298 -3.48 11.47 -6.69
CA PRO A 298 -3.57 12.88 -6.35
C PRO A 298 -3.45 13.12 -4.85
N LEU A 299 -2.71 14.15 -4.47
CA LEU A 299 -2.50 14.59 -3.10
C LEU A 299 -3.09 15.98 -2.89
N HIS A 300 -3.32 16.33 -1.64
CA HIS A 300 -4.00 17.56 -1.21
C HIS A 300 -3.44 18.84 -1.85
N ASP A 301 -2.12 18.98 -1.99
CA ASP A 301 -1.48 20.17 -2.56
C ASP A 301 -1.40 20.17 -4.10
N GLY A 302 -2.18 19.32 -4.77
CA GLY A 302 -2.23 19.17 -6.22
C GLY A 302 -1.09 18.34 -6.82
N LYS A 303 -0.10 17.89 -6.02
CA LYS A 303 0.94 16.98 -6.49
C LYS A 303 0.43 15.55 -6.53
N LYS A 304 1.24 14.65 -7.12
CA LYS A 304 0.94 13.23 -7.23
C LYS A 304 1.97 12.41 -6.47
N SER A 305 1.52 11.30 -5.91
CA SER A 305 2.38 10.30 -5.28
C SER A 305 3.39 9.75 -6.30
N LYS A 306 4.63 9.49 -5.85
CA LYS A 306 5.68 8.99 -6.76
C LYS A 306 5.61 7.47 -6.90
N LEU A 307 5.28 6.76 -5.82
CA LEU A 307 5.29 5.29 -5.77
C LEU A 307 3.93 4.66 -6.05
N CYS A 308 2.85 5.20 -5.50
CA CYS A 308 1.54 4.56 -5.53
C CYS A 308 0.52 5.33 -6.39
N ALA A 309 -0.43 4.58 -6.96
CA ALA A 309 -1.58 5.18 -7.64
C ALA A 309 -2.84 5.11 -6.79
N ALA A 310 -2.86 4.25 -5.77
CA ALA A 310 -3.97 4.09 -4.86
C ALA A 310 -3.48 3.61 -3.50
N PHE A 311 -4.32 3.80 -2.48
CA PHE A 311 -4.19 3.09 -1.22
C PHE A 311 -5.52 2.44 -0.82
N ALA A 312 -5.44 1.39 -0.02
CA ALA A 312 -6.58 0.77 0.62
C ALA A 312 -6.41 0.81 2.13
N MET A 313 -7.54 0.85 2.84
CA MET A 313 -7.58 0.85 4.29
C MET A 313 -8.72 -0.03 4.81
N GLY A 314 -8.53 -0.61 5.98
CA GLY A 314 -9.59 -1.27 6.73
C GLY A 314 -9.33 -1.16 8.23
N LYS A 315 -10.36 -0.76 8.98
CA LYS A 315 -10.32 -0.81 10.44
C LYS A 315 -10.51 -2.25 10.89
N ASN A 316 -9.69 -2.74 11.82
CA ASN A 316 -9.82 -4.07 12.43
C ASN A 316 -10.13 -5.13 11.36
N CYS A 317 -9.36 -5.09 10.28
CA CYS A 317 -9.64 -5.84 9.06
C CYS A 317 -8.57 -6.89 8.84
N TYR A 318 -9.03 -8.11 8.55
CA TYR A 318 -8.17 -9.22 8.14
C TYR A 318 -8.65 -9.86 6.84
N LEU A 319 -7.74 -10.57 6.16
CA LEU A 319 -8.00 -11.11 4.83
C LEU A 319 -7.59 -12.58 4.75
N ASN A 320 -8.27 -13.35 3.91
CA ASN A 320 -7.78 -14.68 3.58
C ASN A 320 -6.46 -14.60 2.79
N ALA A 321 -5.66 -15.67 2.83
CA ALA A 321 -4.48 -15.84 1.98
C ALA A 321 -4.83 -15.60 0.51
N HIS A 322 -4.09 -14.69 -0.14
CA HIS A 322 -4.30 -14.30 -1.53
C HIS A 322 -2.99 -13.79 -2.15
N THR A 323 -3.04 -13.50 -3.45
CA THR A 323 -2.02 -12.75 -4.18
C THR A 323 -2.71 -11.54 -4.79
N ASP A 324 -2.04 -10.39 -4.80
CA ASP A 324 -2.50 -9.23 -5.53
C ASP A 324 -1.86 -9.20 -6.93
N VAL A 325 -2.41 -8.38 -7.84
CA VAL A 325 -1.93 -8.26 -9.23
C VAL A 325 -1.49 -6.82 -9.46
N ASP A 326 -0.55 -6.41 -8.62
CA ASP A 326 0.04 -5.08 -8.67
C ASP A 326 1.25 -5.09 -9.60
N ALA A 327 1.52 -3.94 -10.22
CA ALA A 327 2.59 -3.77 -11.20
C ALA A 327 3.95 -3.56 -10.52
N PHE A 328 3.93 -3.19 -9.24
CA PHE A 328 5.09 -2.84 -8.45
C PHE A 328 4.95 -3.39 -7.03
N LEU A 329 5.95 -3.14 -6.17
CA LEU A 329 5.88 -3.44 -4.74
C LEU A 329 4.70 -2.72 -4.08
N SER A 330 4.15 -3.34 -3.05
CA SER A 330 3.11 -2.77 -2.20
C SER A 330 3.68 -2.44 -0.84
N ILE A 331 3.20 -1.37 -0.23
CA ILE A 331 3.69 -0.87 1.06
C ILE A 331 2.55 -0.93 2.06
N ASN A 332 2.75 -1.57 3.21
CA ASN A 332 1.76 -1.70 4.26
C ASN A 332 2.23 -1.10 5.59
N MET A 333 1.28 -0.55 6.33
CA MET A 333 1.44 -0.06 7.69
C MET A 333 0.21 -0.39 8.53
N ALA A 334 0.44 -0.65 9.81
CA ALA A 334 -0.60 -0.68 10.84
C ALA A 334 -0.58 0.64 11.63
N ILE A 335 -1.75 1.30 11.72
CA ILE A 335 -1.95 2.58 12.39
C ILE A 335 -2.87 2.35 13.59
N PRO A 336 -2.35 2.18 14.80
CA PRO A 336 -3.15 1.93 15.99
C PRO A 336 -3.84 3.21 16.49
N LYS A 337 -5.01 3.05 17.12
CA LYS A 337 -5.70 4.11 17.86
C LYS A 337 -5.04 4.38 19.20
N ASP A 338 -4.72 3.31 19.91
CA ASP A 338 -4.06 3.34 21.20
C ASP A 338 -2.57 3.59 21.00
N LEU A 339 -2.06 4.66 21.62
CA LEU A 339 -0.65 5.05 21.60
C LEU A 339 -0.08 5.05 23.02
N SER A 340 -0.61 4.18 23.87
CA SER A 340 -0.04 3.78 25.16
C SER A 340 1.43 3.39 25.02
N ASP A 341 2.14 3.40 26.15
CA ASP A 341 3.58 3.13 26.15
C ASP A 341 3.89 1.69 25.72
N ASP A 342 3.02 0.73 25.98
CA ASP A 342 3.27 -0.65 25.53
C ASP A 342 3.11 -0.81 24.00
N VAL A 343 2.24 -0.01 23.37
CA VAL A 343 2.13 0.03 21.89
C VAL A 343 3.27 0.83 21.27
N TRP A 344 3.57 2.01 21.82
CA TRP A 344 4.49 2.97 21.20
C TRP A 344 5.97 2.72 21.52
N LYS A 345 6.28 2.34 22.77
CA LYS A 345 7.65 2.12 23.26
C LYS A 345 7.98 0.63 23.31
N ASP A 346 7.10 -0.18 23.88
CA ASP A 346 7.40 -1.61 24.11
C ASP A 346 7.10 -2.47 22.88
N GLY A 347 6.49 -1.89 21.85
CA GLY A 347 6.32 -2.54 20.55
C GLY A 347 5.31 -3.69 20.57
N ALA A 348 4.16 -3.49 21.23
CA ALA A 348 3.07 -4.45 21.19
C ALA A 348 2.72 -4.82 19.74
N ILE A 349 2.56 -6.13 19.49
CA ILE A 349 2.19 -6.67 18.18
C ILE A 349 0.72 -6.35 17.93
N LEU A 350 0.46 -5.70 16.81
CA LEU A 350 -0.87 -5.28 16.38
C LEU A 350 -1.56 -6.43 15.64
N ASN A 351 -0.88 -6.98 14.64
CA ASN A 351 -1.29 -8.13 13.85
C ASN A 351 -0.06 -8.81 13.21
N TYR A 352 -0.28 -9.89 12.48
CA TYR A 352 0.77 -10.58 11.73
C TYR A 352 0.55 -10.46 10.22
N TRP A 353 1.58 -10.04 9.51
CA TRP A 353 1.65 -10.19 8.06
C TRP A 353 2.17 -11.57 7.70
N CYS A 354 1.30 -12.40 7.15
CA CYS A 354 1.57 -13.81 6.92
C CYS A 354 1.98 -14.05 5.46
N PHE A 355 2.94 -14.96 5.25
CA PHE A 355 3.31 -15.53 3.95
C PHE A 355 3.06 -17.04 3.95
N PRO A 356 1.80 -17.49 3.80
CA PRO A 356 1.43 -18.90 4.02
C PRO A 356 2.18 -19.90 3.13
N ALA A 357 2.47 -19.51 1.88
CA ALA A 357 3.18 -20.37 0.94
C ALA A 357 4.67 -20.55 1.27
N LEU A 358 5.22 -19.68 2.12
CA LEU A 358 6.60 -19.68 2.60
C LEU A 358 6.71 -20.15 4.06
N GLY A 359 5.60 -20.34 4.75
CA GLY A 359 5.55 -20.92 6.10
C GLY A 359 5.98 -19.99 7.23
N PHE A 360 5.94 -18.66 7.02
CA PHE A 360 6.33 -17.69 8.03
C PHE A 360 5.37 -16.49 8.11
N CYS A 361 5.47 -15.73 9.19
CA CYS A 361 4.78 -14.46 9.39
C CYS A 361 5.70 -13.42 10.02
N ILE A 362 5.32 -12.15 9.90
CA ILE A 362 6.02 -10.99 10.45
C ILE A 362 5.07 -10.33 11.45
N PRO A 363 5.47 -10.16 12.72
CA PRO A 363 4.70 -9.39 13.68
C PRO A 363 4.78 -7.91 13.32
N LEU A 364 3.65 -7.30 12.96
CA LEU A 364 3.56 -5.87 12.66
C LEU A 364 3.28 -5.09 13.94
N ARG A 365 4.09 -4.08 14.20
CA ARG A 365 4.01 -3.17 15.34
C ARG A 365 3.73 -1.75 14.88
N CYS A 366 3.47 -0.87 15.84
CA CYS A 366 3.40 0.56 15.55
C CYS A 366 4.72 1.03 14.91
N ARG A 367 4.62 1.82 13.83
CA ARG A 367 5.74 2.36 13.02
C ARG A 367 6.45 1.36 12.10
N ASP A 368 6.01 0.11 12.03
CA ASP A 368 6.56 -0.78 11.01
C ASP A 368 6.06 -0.36 9.62
N ILE A 369 7.00 -0.28 8.66
CA ILE A 369 6.70 -0.15 7.24
C ILE A 369 7.14 -1.44 6.56
N LEU A 370 6.16 -2.19 6.05
CA LEU A 370 6.40 -3.40 5.28
C LEU A 370 6.29 -3.12 3.79
N ILE A 371 7.38 -3.30 3.07
CA ILE A 371 7.44 -3.27 1.61
C ILE A 371 7.46 -4.72 1.15
N PHE A 372 6.49 -5.16 0.34
CA PHE A 372 6.40 -6.56 -0.04
C PHE A 372 6.09 -6.74 -1.52
N ASN A 373 6.48 -7.90 -2.04
CA ASN A 373 6.11 -8.37 -3.36
C ASN A 373 4.65 -8.88 -3.34
N PRO A 374 3.71 -8.18 -3.98
CA PRO A 374 2.29 -8.55 -3.93
C PRO A 374 1.96 -9.82 -4.70
N LEU A 375 2.88 -10.35 -5.50
CA LEU A 375 2.74 -11.62 -6.21
C LEU A 375 2.98 -12.83 -5.31
N GLU A 376 3.64 -12.63 -4.16
CA GLU A 376 3.79 -13.67 -3.16
C GLU A 376 2.47 -13.87 -2.41
N SER A 377 2.17 -15.13 -2.05
CA SER A 377 0.92 -15.42 -1.32
C SER A 377 1.02 -14.83 0.08
N HIS A 378 0.14 -13.89 0.39
CA HIS A 378 0.14 -13.16 1.65
C HIS A 378 -1.27 -12.97 2.21
N CYS A 379 -1.34 -12.62 3.49
CA CYS A 379 -2.53 -12.10 4.14
C CYS A 379 -2.15 -11.39 5.43
N ILE A 380 -3.07 -10.61 5.96
CA ILE A 380 -2.97 -10.04 7.30
C ILE A 380 -3.88 -10.86 8.23
N SER A 381 -3.36 -11.19 9.41
CA SER A 381 -4.13 -11.90 10.44
C SER A 381 -5.22 -11.02 11.04
N SER A 382 -6.11 -11.61 11.83
CA SER A 382 -6.91 -10.84 12.79
C SER A 382 -5.99 -10.09 13.76
N ARG A 383 -6.56 -9.14 14.50
CA ARG A 383 -5.82 -8.43 15.55
C ARG A 383 -5.32 -9.38 16.63
N CYS A 384 -4.21 -9.03 17.26
CA CYS A 384 -3.67 -9.76 18.41
C CYS A 384 -4.39 -9.39 19.72
N ASN A 385 -5.03 -8.22 19.77
CA ASN A 385 -5.79 -7.73 20.91
C ASN A 385 -7.11 -7.10 20.42
N ASP A 386 -8.24 -7.70 20.77
CA ASP A 386 -9.56 -7.29 20.32
C ASP A 386 -10.04 -5.95 20.92
N GLN A 387 -9.41 -5.50 22.01
CA GLN A 387 -9.66 -4.21 22.64
C GLN A 387 -8.94 -3.04 21.96
N ARG A 388 -8.02 -3.32 21.03
CA ARG A 388 -7.21 -2.28 20.37
C ARG A 388 -7.65 -2.06 18.93
N ASP A 389 -8.19 -0.88 18.67
CA ASP A 389 -8.53 -0.48 17.31
C ASP A 389 -7.28 -0.14 16.50
N GLU A 390 -7.26 -0.56 15.24
CA GLU A 390 -6.19 -0.23 14.30
C GLU A 390 -6.70 -0.15 12.86
N TYR A 391 -6.02 0.65 12.06
CA TYR A 391 -6.16 0.66 10.61
C TYR A 391 -4.99 -0.04 9.96
N ASN A 392 -5.28 -0.95 9.03
CA ASN A 392 -4.28 -1.46 8.10
C ASN A 392 -4.36 -0.70 6.79
N VAL A 393 -3.29 0.01 6.45
CA VAL A 393 -3.17 0.85 5.26
C VAL A 393 -2.21 0.21 4.28
N THR A 394 -2.61 0.02 3.02
CA THR A 394 -1.75 -0.54 1.98
C THR A 394 -1.73 0.40 0.77
N MET A 395 -0.54 0.86 0.37
CA MET A 395 -0.30 1.69 -0.82
C MET A 395 0.22 0.81 -1.96
N TYR A 396 -0.30 1.00 -3.17
CA TYR A 396 0.04 0.12 -4.29
C TYR A 396 -0.17 0.78 -5.67
N LEU A 397 0.36 0.14 -6.71
CA LEU A 397 0.10 0.45 -8.11
C LEU A 397 -0.41 -0.81 -8.83
N LYS A 398 -1.66 -0.82 -9.29
CA LYS A 398 -2.27 -1.99 -9.93
C LYS A 398 -1.76 -2.21 -11.35
N THR A 399 -1.54 -3.47 -11.73
CA THR A 399 -1.26 -3.84 -13.13
C THR A 399 -2.36 -3.38 -14.09
N ALA A 400 -3.62 -3.44 -13.67
CA ALA A 400 -4.74 -2.97 -14.46
C ALA A 400 -4.74 -1.45 -14.67
N VAL A 401 -4.16 -0.68 -13.74
CA VAL A 401 -3.98 0.77 -13.91
C VAL A 401 -2.88 1.02 -14.94
N VAL A 402 -1.76 0.30 -14.84
CA VAL A 402 -0.65 0.39 -15.81
C VAL A 402 -1.07 -0.03 -17.22
N GLY A 403 -1.90 -1.05 -17.34
CA GLY A 403 -2.48 -1.44 -18.62
C GLY A 403 -3.54 -0.48 -19.16
N GLY A 404 -3.91 0.58 -18.43
CA GLY A 404 -5.03 1.46 -18.77
C GLY A 404 -6.35 0.71 -18.90
N ASN A 405 -6.53 -0.37 -18.13
CA ASN A 405 -7.64 -1.33 -18.23
C ASN A 405 -7.97 -1.75 -19.67
N ASP A 406 -6.94 -1.94 -20.48
CA ASP A 406 -7.06 -2.22 -21.89
C ASP A 406 -6.75 -3.70 -22.16
N ASN A 407 -7.79 -4.43 -22.57
CA ASN A 407 -7.71 -5.85 -22.88
C ASN A 407 -7.28 -6.12 -24.34
N SER A 408 -6.84 -5.10 -25.09
CA SER A 408 -6.30 -5.31 -26.43
C SER A 408 -5.10 -6.27 -26.39
N PRO A 409 -5.03 -7.23 -27.34
CA PRO A 409 -3.94 -8.18 -27.39
C PRO A 409 -2.59 -7.48 -27.48
N GLY A 410 -1.66 -7.83 -26.59
CA GLY A 410 -0.27 -7.40 -26.69
C GLY A 410 0.09 -6.11 -25.98
N ARG A 411 -0.85 -5.23 -25.55
CA ARG A 411 -0.47 -3.97 -24.88
C ARG A 411 0.46 -4.16 -23.69
N LEU A 412 0.06 -5.00 -22.74
CA LEU A 412 0.89 -5.30 -21.57
C LEU A 412 2.17 -6.07 -21.96
N THR A 413 2.13 -6.92 -23.01
CA THR A 413 3.33 -7.64 -23.48
C THR A 413 4.35 -6.67 -24.06
N THR A 414 3.92 -5.76 -24.94
CA THR A 414 4.78 -4.74 -25.54
C THR A 414 5.33 -3.80 -24.48
N LEU A 415 4.53 -3.43 -23.47
CA LEU A 415 5.03 -2.66 -22.34
C LEU A 415 6.09 -3.44 -21.56
N ALA A 416 5.90 -4.74 -21.34
CA ALA A 416 6.87 -5.60 -20.66
C ALA A 416 8.20 -5.63 -21.41
N GLU A 417 8.14 -5.84 -22.72
CA GLU A 417 9.30 -5.92 -23.61
C GLU A 417 10.06 -4.60 -23.64
N LYS A 418 9.33 -3.47 -23.72
CA LYS A 418 9.92 -2.12 -23.66
C LYS A 418 10.60 -1.84 -22.32
N ILE A 419 10.00 -2.27 -21.20
CA ILE A 419 10.63 -2.15 -19.88
C ILE A 419 11.88 -3.04 -19.81
N GLN A 420 11.79 -4.30 -20.23
CA GLN A 420 12.93 -5.23 -20.16
C GLN A 420 14.13 -4.79 -21.02
N GLY A 421 13.85 -4.17 -22.17
CA GLY A 421 14.88 -3.63 -23.06
C GLY A 421 15.31 -2.20 -22.75
N ASN A 422 14.80 -1.58 -21.68
CA ASN A 422 15.12 -0.20 -21.36
C ASN A 422 16.55 -0.08 -20.82
N LYS A 423 17.33 0.84 -21.43
CA LYS A 423 18.74 1.07 -21.11
C LYS A 423 18.96 1.57 -19.69
N ASP A 424 18.08 2.43 -19.18
CA ASP A 424 18.22 3.02 -17.84
C ASP A 424 18.10 1.94 -16.75
N ILE A 425 17.23 0.95 -16.97
CA ILE A 425 17.08 -0.20 -16.05
C ILE A 425 18.33 -1.08 -16.09
N GLN A 426 18.89 -1.33 -17.29
CA GLN A 426 20.14 -2.09 -17.42
C GLN A 426 21.31 -1.38 -16.73
N GLU A 427 21.44 -0.07 -16.92
CA GLU A 427 22.45 0.74 -16.25
C GLU A 427 22.27 0.76 -14.73
N ALA A 428 21.03 0.83 -14.22
CA ALA A 428 20.73 0.75 -12.79
C ALA A 428 21.14 -0.61 -12.20
N LYS A 429 20.86 -1.70 -12.92
CA LYS A 429 21.25 -3.06 -12.53
C LYS A 429 22.76 -3.23 -12.46
N GLU A 430 23.49 -2.75 -13.47
CA GLU A 430 24.96 -2.77 -13.47
C GLU A 430 25.56 -1.93 -12.33
N PHE A 431 24.93 -0.80 -12.01
CA PHE A 431 25.35 0.06 -10.91
C PHE A 431 25.21 -0.67 -9.56
N GLU A 432 24.07 -1.34 -9.31
CA GLU A 432 23.84 -2.11 -8.09
C GLU A 432 24.81 -3.30 -7.98
N GLU A 433 25.03 -4.05 -9.05
CA GLU A 433 25.98 -5.17 -9.07
C GLU A 433 27.39 -4.70 -8.69
N LYS A 434 27.86 -3.59 -9.26
CA LYS A 434 29.16 -2.98 -8.91
C LYS A 434 29.22 -2.43 -7.49
N ALA A 435 28.09 -1.98 -6.94
CA ALA A 435 28.02 -1.49 -5.57
C ALA A 435 28.10 -2.63 -4.55
N LEU A 436 27.58 -3.81 -4.89
CA LEU A 436 27.64 -5.03 -4.07
C LEU A 436 29.04 -5.69 -4.08
N GLU A 437 29.80 -5.53 -5.17
CA GLU A 437 31.18 -6.04 -5.28
C GLU A 437 32.21 -5.26 -4.44
N LYS A 438 31.86 -4.06 -3.96
CA LYS A 438 32.72 -3.16 -3.18
C LYS A 438 32.30 -3.08 -1.72
#